data_AF-A0A1S8A7A9-F1
#
_entry.id   AF-A0A1S8A7A9-F1
#
_cell.length_a   1.000
_cell.length_b   1.000
_cell.length_c   1.000
_cell.angle_alpha   90.00
_cell.angle_beta   90.00
_cell.angle_gamma   90.00
#
_symmetry.space_group_name_H-M   'P 1'
#
loop_
_entity.id
_entity.type
_entity.pdbx_description
1 polymer ?
#
loop_
_entity_poly.entity_id
_entity_poly.type
_entity_poly.pdbx_seq_one_letter_code
_entity_poly.pdbx_strand_id
1 'polypeptide(L)'
;MMHDGTCHRDNHNSGSVTAETERGEEDSLPEGAVLRTVFSALCNLWRLVYEARWIYYAVEESPPVYLRVTLVEYAYRELIAWVETLTPFLLRREQNPHYVVVFHIWLHTAILDMWQPFVYGKAAAAQEPPPAQAWTAPRTTQLKTFTAQDRTPEAAYTASVSQLKQLVVEYRSRHAASTYSILWHNGLIYLVNAMLRCTDAEWRLYLLLCVYGYERLSRPYRISEVITRGLLTMTMRDTDMSGSEAERIMTQIRDRGLDHLRDDLHHDIRATFMVDLSLALTDPEAAKAERMASGFGDMAAFQDMIDFDVMDAEGPLP
;
A
#
# COMPACT_ATOMS: atom_id res chain seq x y z
N MET A 1 66.28 -46.30 -43.76
CA MET A 1 67.72 -46.10 -43.45
C MET A 1 67.77 -45.55 -42.03
N MET A 2 68.16 -46.38 -41.05
CA MET A 2 68.52 -46.12 -39.63
C MET A 2 67.46 -45.41 -38.74
N HIS A 3 66.72 -46.09 -37.84
CA HIS A 3 67.03 -46.65 -36.50
C HIS A 3 67.32 -45.64 -35.34
N ASP A 4 66.45 -45.78 -34.33
CA ASP A 4 66.62 -45.71 -32.86
C ASP A 4 66.87 -44.41 -32.08
N GLY A 5 66.13 -44.34 -30.96
CA GLY A 5 66.39 -43.44 -29.83
C GLY A 5 65.23 -43.33 -28.81
N THR A 6 64.87 -44.42 -28.13
CA THR A 6 64.03 -44.42 -26.92
C THR A 6 64.78 -43.90 -25.69
N CYS A 7 64.11 -43.16 -24.79
CA CYS A 7 64.31 -43.33 -23.34
C CYS A 7 63.18 -42.70 -22.51
N HIS A 8 62.59 -43.54 -21.63
CA HIS A 8 61.67 -43.22 -20.55
C HIS A 8 62.30 -42.33 -19.47
N ARG A 9 61.48 -41.51 -18.81
CA ARG A 9 61.67 -41.20 -17.39
C ARG A 9 60.31 -40.98 -16.72
N ASP A 10 59.91 -41.97 -15.93
CA ASP A 10 58.85 -41.86 -14.95
C ASP A 10 59.28 -40.94 -13.81
N ASN A 11 58.34 -40.17 -13.26
CA ASN A 11 58.40 -39.80 -11.86
C ASN A 11 56.98 -39.79 -11.28
N HIS A 12 56.79 -40.67 -10.29
CA HIS A 12 55.58 -40.84 -9.51
C HIS A 12 55.38 -39.75 -8.45
N ASN A 13 54.18 -39.79 -7.85
CA ASN A 13 53.74 -39.24 -6.57
C ASN A 13 53.14 -37.83 -6.65
N SER A 14 51.97 -37.50 -6.09
CA SER A 14 51.03 -38.21 -5.20
C SER A 14 49.73 -37.40 -5.20
N GLY A 15 48.61 -38.02 -4.84
CA GLY A 15 47.27 -37.55 -5.17
C GLY A 15 46.71 -36.37 -4.38
N SER A 16 45.58 -35.88 -4.88
CA SER A 16 44.47 -35.41 -4.07
C SER A 16 43.19 -35.50 -4.91
N VAL A 17 42.29 -36.35 -4.46
CA VAL A 17 40.87 -36.40 -4.80
C VAL A 17 40.21 -35.09 -4.32
N THR A 18 39.01 -34.80 -4.84
CA THR A 18 38.09 -33.69 -4.52
C THR A 18 38.40 -32.38 -5.27
N ALA A 19 37.44 -31.64 -5.84
CA ALA A 19 36.01 -31.65 -5.64
C ALA A 19 35.28 -31.54 -6.99
N GLU A 20 34.25 -32.36 -7.11
CA GLU A 20 33.17 -32.21 -8.07
C GLU A 20 32.74 -30.75 -8.12
N THR A 21 32.75 -30.18 -9.32
CA THR A 21 32.02 -28.95 -9.59
C THR A 21 30.55 -29.34 -9.73
N GLU A 22 29.92 -29.73 -8.62
CA GLU A 22 28.50 -29.57 -8.40
C GLU A 22 28.27 -28.07 -8.16
N ARG A 23 28.35 -27.29 -9.24
CA ARG A 23 27.85 -25.94 -9.24
C ARG A 23 26.35 -26.08 -9.42
N GLY A 24 25.65 -26.04 -8.28
CA GLY A 24 24.22 -26.25 -8.13
C GLY A 24 23.43 -25.68 -9.31
N GLU A 25 22.70 -26.57 -9.94
CA GLU A 25 21.53 -26.29 -10.76
C GLU A 25 20.50 -25.64 -9.81
N GLU A 26 20.61 -24.32 -9.67
CA GLU A 26 19.82 -23.52 -8.73
C GLU A 26 18.38 -23.39 -9.25
N ASP A 27 17.62 -24.47 -9.06
CA ASP A 27 16.18 -24.57 -8.80
C ASP A 27 15.25 -23.47 -9.40
N SER A 28 15.48 -23.11 -10.66
CA SER A 28 14.64 -22.16 -11.36
C SER A 28 13.39 -22.87 -11.85
N LEU A 29 12.29 -22.75 -11.11
CA LEU A 29 10.98 -23.24 -11.54
C LEU A 29 10.65 -22.70 -12.94
N PRO A 30 10.08 -23.52 -13.83
CA PRO A 30 9.61 -23.05 -15.13
C PRO A 30 8.65 -21.86 -14.96
N GLU A 31 8.69 -20.88 -15.86
CA GLU A 31 7.88 -19.66 -15.79
C GLU A 31 6.37 -19.95 -15.60
N GLY A 32 5.86 -20.99 -16.25
CA GLY A 32 4.47 -21.43 -16.07
C GLY A 32 4.17 -21.99 -14.67
N ALA A 33 5.15 -22.59 -13.99
CA ALA A 33 4.99 -23.05 -12.60
C ALA A 33 5.00 -21.86 -11.63
N VAL A 34 5.91 -20.90 -11.84
CA VAL A 34 5.96 -19.62 -11.12
C VAL A 34 4.61 -18.89 -11.18
N LEU A 35 4.04 -18.73 -12.36
CA LEU A 35 2.78 -18.02 -12.54
C LEU A 35 1.62 -18.71 -11.81
N ARG A 36 1.56 -20.06 -11.87
CA ARG A 36 0.54 -20.82 -11.13
C ARG A 36 0.67 -20.66 -9.62
N THR A 37 1.90 -20.67 -9.10
CA THR A 37 2.16 -20.47 -7.67
C THR A 37 1.74 -19.07 -7.22
N VAL A 38 2.13 -18.03 -7.96
CA VAL A 38 1.72 -16.65 -7.68
C VAL A 38 0.20 -16.52 -7.72
N PHE A 39 -0.45 -17.04 -8.77
CA PHE A 39 -1.90 -16.97 -8.90
C PHE A 39 -2.62 -17.69 -7.75
N SER A 40 -2.17 -18.89 -7.39
CA SER A 40 -2.75 -19.64 -6.27
C SER A 40 -2.59 -18.89 -4.93
N ALA A 41 -1.42 -18.30 -4.69
CA ALA A 41 -1.20 -17.49 -3.50
C ALA A 41 -2.10 -16.25 -3.46
N LEU A 42 -2.30 -15.58 -4.60
CA LEU A 42 -3.20 -14.45 -4.70
C LEU A 42 -4.66 -14.84 -4.46
N CYS A 43 -5.13 -15.94 -5.02
CA CYS A 43 -6.48 -16.44 -4.75
C CYS A 43 -6.70 -16.72 -3.25
N ASN A 44 -5.71 -17.33 -2.60
CA ASN A 44 -5.77 -17.59 -1.15
C ASN A 44 -5.78 -16.29 -0.34
N LEU A 45 -4.93 -15.31 -0.70
CA LEU A 45 -4.95 -13.98 -0.08
C LEU A 45 -6.34 -13.37 -0.17
N TRP A 46 -6.90 -13.26 -1.38
CA TRP A 46 -8.20 -12.61 -1.59
C TRP A 46 -9.35 -13.34 -0.92
N ARG A 47 -9.30 -14.68 -0.85
CA ARG A 47 -10.26 -15.48 -0.07
C ARG A 47 -10.24 -15.06 1.41
N LEU A 48 -9.06 -15.03 2.04
CA LEU A 48 -8.90 -14.65 3.45
C LEU A 48 -9.35 -13.22 3.73
N VAL A 49 -9.00 -12.29 2.83
CA VAL A 49 -9.37 -10.88 2.95
C VAL A 49 -10.88 -10.70 2.81
N TYR A 50 -11.51 -11.40 1.87
CA TYR A 50 -12.95 -11.33 1.66
C TYR A 50 -13.74 -11.79 2.89
N GLU A 51 -13.33 -12.90 3.51
CA GLU A 51 -13.91 -13.42 4.75
C GLU A 51 -13.82 -12.37 5.89
N ALA A 52 -12.68 -11.68 6.00
CA ALA A 52 -12.53 -10.61 6.99
C ALA A 52 -13.36 -9.36 6.66
N ARG A 53 -13.50 -9.01 5.37
CA ARG A 53 -14.21 -7.81 4.94
C ARG A 53 -15.71 -7.85 5.25
N TRP A 54 -16.33 -9.04 5.16
CA TRP A 54 -17.73 -9.27 5.53
C TRP A 54 -18.05 -8.84 6.97
N ILE A 55 -17.06 -8.84 7.86
CA ILE A 55 -17.22 -8.45 9.27
C ILE A 55 -17.65 -6.97 9.40
N TYR A 56 -17.29 -6.13 8.44
CA TYR A 56 -17.49 -4.68 8.49
C TYR A 56 -18.48 -4.16 7.45
N TYR A 57 -18.42 -4.71 6.24
CA TYR A 57 -19.22 -4.26 5.12
C TYR A 57 -20.29 -5.31 4.83
N ALA A 58 -21.46 -5.18 5.45
CA ALA A 58 -22.63 -5.93 5.00
C ALA A 58 -23.90 -5.15 5.27
N VAL A 59 -24.66 -4.98 4.19
CA VAL A 59 -25.90 -4.21 4.05
C VAL A 59 -27.03 -4.72 4.95
N GLU A 60 -26.89 -5.85 5.67
CA GLU A 60 -27.91 -6.34 6.64
C GLU A 60 -27.42 -7.45 7.60
N GLU A 61 -26.33 -8.18 7.28
CA GLU A 61 -25.92 -9.40 8.02
C GLU A 61 -24.60 -9.28 8.82
N SER A 62 -24.09 -8.07 9.06
CA SER A 62 -22.82 -7.91 9.78
C SER A 62 -22.89 -8.48 11.21
N PRO A 63 -21.82 -9.13 11.71
CA PRO A 63 -21.82 -9.67 13.06
C PRO A 63 -21.96 -8.55 14.12
N PRO A 64 -22.52 -8.87 15.29
CA PRO A 64 -22.63 -7.93 16.40
C PRO A 64 -21.29 -7.25 16.73
N VAL A 65 -21.35 -5.96 17.05
CA VAL A 65 -20.17 -5.10 17.31
C VAL A 65 -19.16 -5.75 18.26
N TYR A 66 -19.64 -6.36 19.35
CA TYR A 66 -18.78 -6.99 20.37
C TYR A 66 -18.00 -8.22 19.87
N LEU A 67 -18.45 -8.87 18.78
CA LEU A 67 -17.77 -10.03 18.19
C LEU A 67 -16.75 -9.65 17.12
N ARG A 68 -16.89 -8.47 16.50
CA ARG A 68 -16.10 -8.08 15.32
C ARG A 68 -14.60 -8.17 15.57
N VAL A 69 -14.10 -7.64 16.69
CA VAL A 69 -12.67 -7.68 17.02
C VAL A 69 -12.16 -9.12 17.13
N THR A 70 -12.95 -10.02 17.74
CA THR A 70 -12.56 -11.42 17.89
C THR A 70 -12.52 -12.14 16.55
N LEU A 71 -13.51 -11.92 15.68
CA LEU A 71 -13.55 -12.52 14.34
C LEU A 71 -12.39 -12.05 13.47
N VAL A 72 -12.06 -10.76 13.54
CA VAL A 72 -10.95 -10.18 12.78
C VAL A 72 -9.62 -10.67 13.29
N GLU A 73 -9.49 -10.83 14.60
CA GLU A 73 -8.32 -11.45 15.20
C GLU A 73 -8.10 -12.87 14.68
N TYR A 74 -9.17 -13.68 14.58
CA TYR A 74 -9.08 -15.02 13.99
C TYR A 74 -8.66 -14.97 12.52
N ALA A 75 -9.26 -14.09 11.71
CA ALA A 75 -8.92 -13.93 10.31
C ALA A 75 -7.47 -13.46 10.11
N TYR A 76 -7.01 -12.50 10.93
CA TYR A 76 -5.63 -12.04 10.93
C TYR A 76 -4.67 -13.16 11.31
N ARG A 77 -5.00 -13.96 12.32
CA ARG A 77 -4.19 -15.13 12.71
C ARG A 77 -4.11 -16.17 11.59
N GLU A 78 -5.22 -16.46 10.91
CA GLU A 78 -5.23 -17.35 9.75
C GLU A 78 -4.36 -16.80 8.61
N LEU A 79 -4.44 -15.50 8.35
CA LEU A 79 -3.61 -14.82 7.36
C LEU A 79 -2.11 -14.96 7.68
N ILE A 80 -1.70 -14.67 8.92
CA ILE A 80 -0.30 -14.78 9.32
C ILE A 80 0.19 -16.23 9.25
N ALA A 81 -0.59 -17.18 9.77
CA ALA A 81 -0.24 -18.61 9.70
C ALA A 81 -0.12 -19.08 8.25
N TRP A 82 -0.98 -18.60 7.34
CA TRP A 82 -0.88 -18.90 5.92
C TRP A 82 0.38 -18.28 5.28
N VAL A 83 0.73 -17.04 5.62
CA VAL A 83 1.95 -16.37 5.12
C VAL A 83 3.21 -17.16 5.48
N GLU A 84 3.25 -17.80 6.65
CA GLU A 84 4.37 -18.67 7.07
C GLU A 84 4.53 -19.92 6.19
N THR A 85 3.46 -20.34 5.50
CA THR A 85 3.47 -21.50 4.58
C THR A 85 3.80 -21.13 3.14
N LEU A 86 4.07 -19.86 2.85
CA LEU A 86 4.36 -19.42 1.48
C LEU A 86 5.62 -20.11 0.95
N THR A 87 5.55 -20.47 -0.33
CA THR A 87 6.72 -21.01 -1.04
C THR A 87 7.88 -20.02 -0.97
N PRO A 88 9.14 -20.48 -0.87
CA PRO A 88 10.31 -19.61 -0.75
C PRO A 88 10.45 -18.55 -1.85
N PHE A 89 9.81 -18.77 -3.00
CA PHE A 89 9.74 -17.87 -4.14
C PHE A 89 8.91 -16.59 -3.90
N LEU A 90 7.98 -16.63 -2.96
CA LEU A 90 7.12 -15.49 -2.58
C LEU A 90 7.61 -14.79 -1.31
N LEU A 91 8.68 -15.28 -0.69
CA LEU A 91 9.32 -14.65 0.46
C LEU A 91 10.19 -13.47 0.01
N ARG A 92 10.24 -12.42 0.82
CA ARG A 92 11.15 -11.29 0.56
C ARG A 92 12.60 -11.72 0.74
N ARG A 93 13.44 -11.36 -0.23
CA ARG A 93 14.90 -11.53 -0.28
C ARG A 93 15.56 -10.22 -0.70
N GLU A 94 16.88 -10.16 -0.80
CA GLU A 94 17.59 -8.94 -1.20
C GLU A 94 17.25 -8.48 -2.63
N GLN A 95 17.02 -9.42 -3.54
CA GLN A 95 16.63 -9.16 -4.94
C GLN A 95 15.26 -9.77 -5.23
N ASN A 96 14.22 -9.05 -4.83
CA ASN A 96 12.85 -9.48 -5.10
C ASN A 96 12.46 -9.19 -6.55
N PRO A 97 11.83 -10.14 -7.24
CA PRO A 97 11.05 -9.83 -8.42
C PRO A 97 9.94 -8.84 -8.07
N HIS A 98 9.63 -7.92 -9.00
CA HIS A 98 8.68 -6.83 -8.73
C HIS A 98 7.31 -7.33 -8.24
N TYR A 99 6.80 -8.46 -8.75
CA TYR A 99 5.52 -9.03 -8.32
C TYR A 99 5.52 -9.55 -6.88
N VAL A 100 6.67 -9.94 -6.32
CA VAL A 100 6.78 -10.31 -4.90
C VAL A 100 6.57 -9.07 -4.04
N VAL A 101 7.19 -7.95 -4.39
CA VAL A 101 7.00 -6.68 -3.68
C VAL A 101 5.53 -6.23 -3.77
N VAL A 102 4.89 -6.33 -4.94
CA VAL A 102 3.46 -6.05 -5.10
C VAL A 102 2.59 -6.96 -4.22
N PHE A 103 2.89 -8.26 -4.16
CA PHE A 103 2.19 -9.21 -3.29
C PHE A 103 2.27 -8.78 -1.81
N HIS A 104 3.46 -8.40 -1.33
CA HIS A 104 3.63 -7.93 0.05
C HIS A 104 2.97 -6.58 0.30
N ILE A 105 2.92 -5.69 -0.70
CA ILE A 105 2.09 -4.46 -0.63
C ILE A 105 0.63 -4.84 -0.38
N TRP A 106 0.08 -5.78 -1.17
CA TRP A 106 -1.30 -6.23 -1.01
C TRP A 106 -1.56 -6.87 0.35
N LEU A 107 -0.64 -7.71 0.82
CA LEU A 107 -0.69 -8.31 2.15
C LEU A 107 -0.81 -7.23 3.24
N HIS A 108 0.05 -6.21 3.22
CA HIS A 108 -0.02 -5.16 4.22
C HIS A 108 -1.25 -4.26 4.06
N THR A 109 -1.70 -3.96 2.84
CA THR A 109 -2.99 -3.24 2.67
C THR A 109 -4.16 -4.02 3.23
N ALA A 110 -4.16 -5.35 3.11
CA ALA A 110 -5.18 -6.21 3.69
C ALA A 110 -5.16 -6.18 5.22
N ILE A 111 -3.97 -6.25 5.84
CA ILE A 111 -3.84 -6.15 7.30
C ILE A 111 -4.32 -4.77 7.78
N LEU A 112 -4.00 -3.70 7.04
CA LEU A 112 -4.52 -2.36 7.36
C LEU A 112 -6.04 -2.34 7.27
N ASP A 113 -6.65 -2.88 6.22
CA ASP A 113 -8.11 -2.95 6.03
C ASP A 113 -8.81 -3.70 7.17
N MET A 114 -8.21 -4.80 7.64
CA MET A 114 -8.69 -5.57 8.78
C MET A 114 -8.68 -4.74 10.06
N TRP A 115 -7.61 -4.02 10.38
CA TRP A 115 -7.51 -3.34 11.69
C TRP A 115 -8.04 -1.91 11.70
N GLN A 116 -8.12 -1.28 10.53
CA GLN A 116 -8.54 0.10 10.32
C GLN A 116 -9.81 0.50 11.08
N PRO A 117 -10.92 -0.27 11.06
CA PRO A 117 -12.16 0.15 11.73
C PRO A 117 -11.99 0.32 13.25
N PHE A 118 -11.08 -0.44 13.87
CA PHE A 118 -10.84 -0.37 15.31
C PHE A 118 -9.86 0.73 15.69
N VAL A 119 -8.87 0.99 14.84
CA VAL A 119 -7.94 2.12 15.02
C VAL A 119 -8.69 3.44 14.83
N TYR A 120 -9.53 3.52 13.79
CA TYR A 120 -10.24 4.76 13.44
C TYR A 120 -11.44 5.02 14.35
N GLY A 121 -12.18 3.97 14.74
CA GLY A 121 -13.29 4.09 15.69
C GLY A 121 -12.84 4.62 17.06
N LYS A 122 -11.63 4.26 17.53
CA LYS A 122 -11.06 4.82 18.76
C LYS A 122 -10.74 6.30 18.64
N ALA A 123 -10.18 6.74 17.52
CA ALA A 123 -9.88 8.16 17.28
C ALA A 123 -11.16 9.02 17.22
N ALA A 124 -12.20 8.52 16.54
CA ALA A 124 -13.50 9.18 16.47
C ALA A 124 -14.22 9.21 17.83
N ALA A 125 -14.10 8.16 18.64
CA ALA A 125 -14.65 8.11 20.00
C ALA A 125 -13.86 8.94 21.03
N ALA A 126 -12.65 9.38 20.70
CA ALA A 126 -11.82 10.26 21.52
C ALA A 126 -12.11 11.75 21.28
N GLN A 127 -12.85 12.11 20.23
CA GLN A 127 -13.36 13.46 20.00
C GLN A 127 -14.66 13.66 20.78
N GLU A 128 -14.75 14.72 21.59
CA GLU A 128 -15.96 15.10 22.32
C GLU A 128 -16.70 16.26 21.64
N PRO A 129 -18.04 16.18 21.46
CA PRO A 129 -18.89 15.02 21.71
C PRO A 129 -18.69 13.94 20.62
N PRO A 130 -18.83 12.65 20.93
CA PRO A 130 -18.71 11.60 19.94
C PRO A 130 -19.78 11.79 18.85
N PRO A 131 -19.45 11.57 17.56
CA PRO A 131 -20.44 11.62 16.49
C PRO A 131 -21.61 10.68 16.82
N ALA A 132 -22.85 11.10 16.51
CA ALA A 132 -24.07 10.36 16.87
C ALA A 132 -24.16 8.93 16.28
N GLN A 133 -23.24 8.56 15.38
CA GLN A 133 -23.09 7.25 14.75
C GLN A 133 -21.69 6.65 14.89
N ALA A 134 -20.83 7.24 15.75
CA ALA A 134 -19.47 6.74 15.94
C ALA A 134 -19.48 5.36 16.61
N TRP A 135 -18.80 4.42 15.97
CA TRP A 135 -18.57 3.09 16.48
C TRP A 135 -17.77 3.18 17.78
N THR A 136 -18.38 2.84 18.93
CA THR A 136 -17.70 2.86 20.23
C THR A 136 -16.76 1.66 20.35
N ALA A 137 -15.56 1.80 19.79
CA ALA A 137 -14.51 0.81 19.94
C ALA A 137 -14.15 0.65 21.42
N PRO A 138 -14.05 -0.58 21.96
CA PRO A 138 -13.63 -0.79 23.33
C PRO A 138 -12.26 -0.16 23.58
N ARG A 139 -12.13 0.60 24.68
CA ARG A 139 -10.85 1.13 25.17
C ARG A 139 -9.92 -0.07 25.38
N THR A 140 -8.92 -0.20 24.49
CA THR A 140 -7.86 -1.24 24.46
C THR A 140 -8.32 -2.71 24.50
N THR A 141 -8.74 -3.25 23.35
CA THR A 141 -8.87 -4.72 23.19
C THR A 141 -7.50 -5.35 22.92
N GLN A 142 -6.94 -6.05 23.91
CA GLN A 142 -5.83 -6.97 23.66
C GLN A 142 -6.31 -8.15 22.82
N LEU A 143 -5.50 -8.53 21.82
CA LEU A 143 -5.70 -9.72 21.01
C LEU A 143 -5.41 -10.95 21.88
N LYS A 144 -6.39 -11.84 22.04
CA LYS A 144 -6.35 -12.96 23.00
C LYS A 144 -5.56 -14.18 22.49
N THR A 145 -5.46 -14.34 21.18
CA THR A 145 -4.85 -15.46 20.47
C THR A 145 -3.35 -15.28 20.24
N PHE A 146 -2.81 -14.08 20.48
CA PHE A 146 -1.39 -13.77 20.35
C PHE A 146 -0.69 -13.73 21.72
N THR A 147 0.57 -14.17 21.74
CA THR A 147 1.45 -14.19 22.92
C THR A 147 2.42 -13.02 22.97
N ALA A 148 2.50 -12.20 21.92
CA ALA A 148 3.35 -11.02 21.85
C ALA A 148 2.97 -9.97 22.92
N GLN A 149 3.95 -9.17 23.36
CA GLN A 149 3.74 -8.16 24.40
C GLN A 149 2.85 -7.01 23.92
N ASP A 150 2.97 -6.65 22.64
CA ASP A 150 2.24 -5.59 21.93
C ASP A 150 1.06 -6.15 21.13
N ARG A 151 0.33 -7.11 21.69
CA ARG A 151 -0.83 -7.77 21.05
C ARG A 151 -2.07 -6.88 20.94
N THR A 152 -1.99 -5.78 20.20
CA THR A 152 -3.11 -4.85 19.98
C THR A 152 -3.37 -4.63 18.48
N PRO A 153 -4.62 -4.29 18.09
CA PRO A 153 -4.92 -3.83 16.74
C PRO A 153 -3.98 -2.70 16.26
N GLU A 154 -3.68 -1.74 17.14
CA GLU A 154 -2.82 -0.59 16.83
C GLU A 154 -1.39 -1.01 16.52
N ALA A 155 -0.83 -1.99 17.24
CA ALA A 155 0.51 -2.48 17.00
C ALA A 155 0.60 -3.19 15.64
N ALA A 156 -0.36 -4.08 15.33
CA ALA A 156 -0.43 -4.76 14.04
C ALA A 156 -0.60 -3.77 12.87
N TYR A 157 -1.45 -2.75 13.05
CA TYR A 157 -1.65 -1.66 12.10
C TYR A 157 -0.34 -0.87 11.90
N THR A 158 0.28 -0.38 12.97
CA THR A 158 1.51 0.43 12.93
C THR A 158 2.69 -0.33 12.32
N ALA A 159 2.84 -1.61 12.65
CA ALA A 159 3.84 -2.48 12.05
C ALA A 159 3.61 -2.61 10.54
N SER A 160 2.36 -2.80 10.11
CA SER A 160 2.02 -2.88 8.68
C SER A 160 2.20 -1.57 7.94
N VAL A 161 1.91 -0.42 8.55
CA VAL A 161 2.22 0.91 7.99
C VAL A 161 3.73 1.04 7.77
N SER A 162 4.54 0.65 8.76
CA SER A 162 6.00 0.73 8.68
C SER A 162 6.56 -0.16 7.57
N GLN A 163 6.04 -1.37 7.41
CA GLN A 163 6.39 -2.26 6.30
C GLN A 163 5.94 -1.69 4.95
N LEU A 164 4.74 -1.12 4.88
CA LEU A 164 4.21 -0.53 3.65
C LEU A 164 5.04 0.67 3.18
N LYS A 165 5.50 1.53 4.10
CA LYS A 165 6.47 2.60 3.80
C LYS A 165 7.71 2.05 3.09
N GLN A 166 8.33 1.03 3.68
CA GLN A 166 9.54 0.41 3.12
C GLN A 166 9.28 -0.21 1.75
N LEU A 167 8.17 -0.93 1.60
CA LEU A 167 7.78 -1.58 0.35
C LEU A 167 7.51 -0.58 -0.78
N VAL A 168 6.82 0.52 -0.49
CA VAL A 168 6.56 1.58 -1.47
C VAL A 168 7.86 2.24 -1.92
N VAL A 169 8.77 2.56 -0.99
CA VAL A 169 10.08 3.13 -1.31
C VAL A 169 10.93 2.13 -2.11
N GLU A 170 10.99 0.87 -1.70
CA GLU A 170 11.68 -0.22 -2.41
C GLU A 170 11.14 -0.35 -3.84
N TYR A 171 9.81 -0.42 -4.00
CA TYR A 171 9.21 -0.63 -5.31
C TYR A 171 9.50 0.51 -6.28
N ARG A 172 9.39 1.75 -5.80
CA ARG A 172 9.66 2.95 -6.62
C ARG A 172 11.14 3.10 -6.96
N SER A 173 12.05 2.67 -6.08
CA SER A 173 13.49 2.86 -6.28
C SER A 173 14.15 1.73 -7.07
N ARG A 174 13.67 0.49 -6.94
CA ARG A 174 14.34 -0.70 -7.49
C ARG A 174 13.66 -1.30 -8.71
N HIS A 175 12.41 -0.95 -9.00
CA HIS A 175 11.66 -1.58 -10.09
C HIS A 175 11.12 -0.57 -11.09
N ALA A 176 11.56 -0.70 -12.35
CA ALA A 176 11.02 0.07 -13.48
C ALA A 176 9.51 -0.12 -13.64
N ALA A 177 8.98 -1.28 -13.23
CA ALA A 177 7.55 -1.60 -13.18
C ALA A 177 6.72 -0.61 -12.35
N SER A 178 7.33 0.14 -11.42
CA SER A 178 6.65 1.23 -10.71
C SER A 178 6.12 2.34 -11.62
N THR A 179 6.65 2.46 -12.84
CA THR A 179 6.28 3.52 -13.77
C THR A 179 5.14 3.14 -14.72
N TYR A 180 4.83 1.84 -14.88
CA TYR A 180 3.86 1.36 -15.86
C TYR A 180 2.93 0.26 -15.35
N SER A 181 3.14 -0.31 -14.16
CA SER A 181 2.22 -1.27 -13.56
C SER A 181 1.33 -0.57 -12.55
N ILE A 182 0.01 -0.65 -12.70
CA ILE A 182 -0.95 -0.06 -11.75
C ILE A 182 -1.12 -0.89 -10.47
N LEU A 183 -0.67 -2.16 -10.46
CA LEU A 183 -1.05 -3.14 -9.43
C LEU A 183 -0.71 -2.75 -7.99
N TRP A 184 0.31 -1.93 -7.77
CA TRP A 184 0.77 -1.48 -6.45
C TRP A 184 0.07 -0.22 -5.94
N HIS A 185 -0.84 0.37 -6.73
CA HIS A 185 -1.42 1.68 -6.43
C HIS A 185 -2.22 1.70 -5.12
N ASN A 186 -2.80 0.56 -4.71
CA ASN A 186 -3.51 0.47 -3.44
C ASN A 186 -2.57 0.76 -2.26
N GLY A 187 -1.31 0.34 -2.33
CA GLY A 187 -0.29 0.70 -1.34
C GLY A 187 -0.13 2.21 -1.17
N LEU A 188 -0.26 2.98 -2.25
CA LEU A 188 -0.19 4.44 -2.21
C LEU A 188 -1.40 5.03 -1.46
N ILE A 189 -2.61 4.59 -1.81
CA ILE A 189 -3.85 5.04 -1.17
C ILE A 189 -3.82 4.74 0.33
N TYR A 190 -3.52 3.50 0.71
CA TYR A 190 -3.47 3.07 2.10
C TYR A 190 -2.38 3.79 2.88
N LEU A 191 -1.20 4.01 2.28
CA LEU A 191 -0.11 4.72 2.95
C LEU A 191 -0.49 6.18 3.23
N VAL A 192 -1.05 6.91 2.26
CA VAL A 192 -1.49 8.30 2.49
C VAL A 192 -2.55 8.35 3.59
N ASN A 193 -3.55 7.46 3.54
CA ASN A 193 -4.60 7.39 4.56
C ASN A 193 -4.05 7.15 5.97
N ALA A 194 -3.02 6.33 6.11
CA ALA A 194 -2.36 6.10 7.39
C ALA A 194 -1.56 7.33 7.85
N MET A 195 -0.84 7.98 6.94
CA MET A 195 0.04 9.11 7.25
C MET A 195 -0.70 10.35 7.72
N LEU A 196 -1.82 10.68 7.08
CA LEU A 196 -2.64 11.85 7.47
C LEU A 196 -3.22 11.72 8.88
N ARG A 197 -3.20 10.54 9.50
CA ARG A 197 -3.87 10.28 10.77
C ARG A 197 -2.99 9.92 11.93
N CYS A 198 -1.83 9.33 11.68
CA CYS A 198 -0.86 9.11 12.74
C CYS A 198 -0.18 10.42 13.19
N THR A 199 -0.58 11.59 12.65
CA THR A 199 0.14 12.87 12.80
C THR A 199 1.63 12.65 12.59
N ASP A 200 1.95 11.82 11.59
CA ASP A 200 3.31 11.43 11.32
C ASP A 200 4.06 12.69 10.86
N ALA A 201 5.15 13.05 11.52
CA ALA A 201 5.90 14.25 11.17
C ALA A 201 6.38 14.22 9.70
N GLU A 202 6.48 13.03 9.10
CA GLU A 202 6.89 12.82 7.71
C GLU A 202 5.70 12.68 6.75
N TRP A 203 4.45 12.97 7.17
CA TRP A 203 3.26 12.77 6.35
C TRP A 203 3.38 13.42 4.97
N ARG A 204 3.96 14.62 4.92
CA ARG A 204 4.15 15.40 3.70
C ARG A 204 5.15 14.73 2.75
N LEU A 205 6.23 14.15 3.27
CA LEU A 205 7.21 13.39 2.49
C LEU A 205 6.55 12.18 1.83
N TYR A 206 5.82 11.38 2.60
CA TYR A 206 5.15 10.18 2.09
C TYR A 206 3.97 10.52 1.18
N LEU A 207 3.24 11.60 1.45
CA LEU A 207 2.21 12.10 0.53
C LEU A 207 2.81 12.39 -0.84
N LEU A 208 3.87 13.20 -0.91
CA LEU A 208 4.52 13.53 -2.17
C LEU A 208 5.09 12.27 -2.84
N LEU A 209 5.68 11.36 -2.06
CA LEU A 209 6.12 10.05 -2.57
C LEU A 209 4.96 9.27 -3.23
N CYS A 210 3.78 9.27 -2.64
CA CYS A 210 2.62 8.57 -3.19
C CYS A 210 2.03 9.29 -4.42
N VAL A 211 1.82 10.60 -4.32
CA VAL A 211 1.25 11.43 -5.40
C VAL A 211 2.14 11.44 -6.63
N TYR A 212 3.47 11.60 -6.48
CA TYR A 212 4.39 11.48 -7.62
C TYR A 212 4.62 10.03 -8.08
N GLY A 213 4.15 9.03 -7.32
CA GLY A 213 4.00 7.66 -7.82
C GLY A 213 2.98 7.61 -8.96
N TYR A 214 1.89 8.37 -8.83
CA TYR A 214 0.85 8.49 -9.85
C TYR A 214 1.26 9.34 -11.06
N GLU A 215 2.25 10.23 -10.93
CA GLU A 215 2.77 11.05 -12.04
C GLU A 215 3.17 10.19 -13.25
N ARG A 216 3.92 9.10 -13.03
CA ARG A 216 4.35 8.22 -14.13
C ARG A 216 3.23 7.29 -14.60
N LEU A 217 2.37 6.88 -13.68
CA LEU A 217 1.21 6.05 -13.97
C LEU A 217 0.10 6.80 -14.72
N SER A 218 0.07 8.13 -14.67
CA SER A 218 -0.92 8.96 -15.37
C SER A 218 -0.88 8.74 -16.88
N ARG A 219 0.30 8.43 -17.42
CA ARG A 219 0.51 8.16 -18.86
C ARG A 219 -0.33 6.96 -19.34
N PRO A 220 -0.12 5.72 -18.82
CA PRO A 220 -0.95 4.58 -19.19
C PRO A 220 -2.32 4.58 -18.51
N TYR A 221 -2.47 5.16 -17.31
CA TYR A 221 -3.67 5.02 -16.49
C TYR A 221 -4.27 6.37 -16.11
N ARG A 222 -5.36 6.70 -16.81
CA ARG A 222 -6.17 7.90 -16.65
C ARG A 222 -6.71 8.08 -15.23
N ILE A 223 -7.02 6.96 -14.58
CA ILE A 223 -7.52 6.92 -13.20
C ILE A 223 -6.53 7.46 -12.17
N SER A 224 -5.24 7.51 -12.50
CA SER A 224 -4.19 8.06 -11.63
C SER A 224 -4.44 9.52 -11.28
N GLU A 225 -4.96 10.31 -12.23
CA GLU A 225 -5.30 11.71 -11.99
C GLU A 225 -6.49 11.84 -11.04
N VAL A 226 -7.54 11.03 -11.25
CA VAL A 226 -8.72 10.99 -10.38
C VAL A 226 -8.33 10.62 -8.95
N ILE A 227 -7.48 9.60 -8.79
CA ILE A 227 -6.96 9.19 -7.47
C ILE A 227 -6.17 10.34 -6.84
N THR A 228 -5.28 10.97 -7.62
CA THR A 228 -4.44 12.06 -7.10
C THR A 228 -5.28 13.23 -6.62
N ARG A 229 -6.27 13.67 -7.40
CA ARG A 229 -7.20 14.72 -6.97
C ARG A 229 -7.91 14.30 -5.69
N GLY A 230 -8.43 13.08 -5.61
CA GLY A 230 -9.09 12.59 -4.41
C GLY A 230 -8.18 12.58 -3.17
N LEU A 231 -6.92 12.18 -3.32
CA LEU A 231 -5.93 12.20 -2.23
C LEU A 231 -5.57 13.64 -1.80
N LEU A 232 -5.45 14.57 -2.73
CA LEU A 232 -5.16 15.96 -2.42
C LEU A 232 -6.37 16.66 -1.77
N THR A 233 -7.60 16.39 -2.23
CA THR A 233 -8.82 16.86 -1.57
C THR A 233 -8.87 16.40 -0.11
N MET A 234 -8.60 15.12 0.13
CA MET A 234 -8.51 14.57 1.50
C MET A 234 -7.41 15.25 2.31
N THR A 235 -6.25 15.50 1.69
CA THR A 235 -5.11 16.15 2.36
C THR A 235 -5.43 17.59 2.75
N MET A 236 -5.99 18.40 1.85
CA MET A 236 -6.38 19.79 2.15
C MET A 236 -7.40 19.85 3.29
N ARG A 237 -8.31 18.88 3.37
CA ARG A 237 -9.29 18.79 4.45
C ARG A 237 -8.66 18.45 5.81
N ASP A 238 -7.67 17.55 5.81
CA ASP A 238 -7.15 16.94 7.03
C ASP A 238 -5.81 17.53 7.50
N THR A 239 -5.23 18.48 6.76
CA THR A 239 -3.92 19.09 7.03
C THR A 239 -3.92 20.59 6.73
N ASP A 240 -2.77 21.24 6.87
CA ASP A 240 -2.51 22.64 6.54
C ASP A 240 -2.09 22.86 5.07
N MET A 241 -2.36 21.92 4.17
CA MET A 241 -2.04 22.08 2.75
C MET A 241 -2.96 23.11 2.09
N SER A 242 -2.38 24.16 1.50
CA SER A 242 -3.11 25.19 0.75
C SER A 242 -3.66 24.69 -0.60
N GLY A 243 -4.69 25.38 -1.12
CA GLY A 243 -5.26 25.10 -2.43
C GLY A 243 -4.27 25.33 -3.56
N SER A 244 -3.54 26.45 -3.50
CA SER A 244 -2.47 26.80 -4.43
C SER A 244 -1.34 25.75 -4.49
N GLU A 245 -0.98 25.15 -3.35
CA GLU A 245 -0.03 24.04 -3.33
C GLU A 245 -0.59 22.81 -4.06
N ALA A 246 -1.83 22.42 -3.75
CA ALA A 246 -2.46 21.25 -4.35
C ALA A 246 -2.60 21.42 -5.88
N GLU A 247 -2.99 22.61 -6.36
CA GLU A 247 -3.08 22.93 -7.79
C GLU A 247 -1.71 22.91 -8.48
N ARG A 248 -0.66 23.36 -7.80
CA ARG A 248 0.70 23.26 -8.32
C ARG A 248 1.11 21.81 -8.52
N ILE A 249 0.82 20.93 -7.56
CA ILE A 249 1.11 19.49 -7.68
C ILE A 249 0.33 18.88 -8.85
N MET A 250 -0.97 19.19 -8.96
CA MET A 250 -1.81 18.70 -10.05
C MET A 250 -1.31 19.15 -11.43
N THR A 251 -0.91 20.41 -11.55
CA THR A 251 -0.35 20.94 -12.79
C THR A 251 0.94 20.24 -13.18
N GLN A 252 1.84 20.00 -12.23
CA GLN A 252 3.07 19.23 -12.49
C GLN A 252 2.80 17.81 -12.96
N ILE A 253 1.75 17.16 -12.45
CA ILE A 253 1.36 15.81 -12.87
C ILE A 253 0.76 15.80 -14.28
N ARG A 254 -0.10 16.78 -14.61
CA ARG A 254 -0.69 16.94 -15.94
C ARG A 254 0.38 17.23 -17.01
N ASP A 255 1.29 18.14 -16.71
CA ASP A 255 2.36 18.56 -17.62
C ASP A 255 3.30 17.40 -17.98
N ARG A 256 3.54 16.49 -17.04
CA ARG A 256 4.43 15.34 -17.22
C ARG A 256 3.70 14.08 -17.69
N GLY A 257 2.37 14.12 -17.63
CA GLY A 257 1.45 13.13 -18.16
C GLY A 257 1.37 13.16 -19.69
N LEU A 258 0.25 12.66 -20.22
CA LEU A 258 -0.05 12.69 -21.65
C LEU A 258 -1.43 13.31 -21.89
N ASP A 259 -1.91 14.19 -21.01
CA ASP A 259 -3.31 14.64 -21.03
C ASP A 259 -3.64 15.46 -22.29
N HIS A 260 -2.65 16.15 -22.85
CA HIS A 260 -2.72 16.84 -24.14
C HIS A 260 -2.92 15.88 -25.34
N LEU A 261 -2.73 14.57 -25.17
CA LEU A 261 -3.07 13.53 -26.16
C LEU A 261 -4.45 12.88 -25.89
N ARG A 262 -5.17 13.33 -24.86
CA ARG A 262 -6.38 12.69 -24.34
C ARG A 262 -7.61 13.60 -24.35
N ASP A 263 -7.47 14.84 -24.81
CA ASP A 263 -8.58 15.78 -24.98
C ASP A 263 -9.71 15.19 -25.84
N ASP A 264 -9.40 14.27 -26.75
CA ASP A 264 -10.38 13.59 -27.62
C ASP A 264 -11.16 12.44 -26.91
N LEU A 265 -10.74 12.02 -25.71
CA LEU A 265 -11.34 10.91 -24.96
C LEU A 265 -12.35 11.42 -23.92
N HIS A 266 -13.46 12.00 -24.38
CA HIS A 266 -14.54 12.60 -23.56
C HIS A 266 -15.35 11.64 -22.67
N HIS A 267 -14.90 10.40 -22.42
CA HIS A 267 -15.60 9.51 -21.49
C HIS A 267 -15.13 9.76 -20.06
N ASP A 268 -16.09 10.01 -19.17
CA ASP A 268 -15.88 10.10 -17.73
C ASP A 268 -15.29 8.80 -17.18
N ILE A 269 -14.21 8.93 -16.43
CA ILE A 269 -13.54 7.80 -15.79
C ILE A 269 -14.36 7.41 -14.56
N ARG A 270 -14.93 6.21 -14.57
CA ARG A 270 -15.59 5.65 -13.40
C ARG A 270 -14.54 5.12 -12.43
N ALA A 271 -14.43 5.76 -11.27
CA ALA A 271 -13.51 5.38 -10.20
C ALA A 271 -14.32 5.20 -8.91
N THR A 272 -15.03 4.07 -8.83
CA THR A 272 -16.03 3.80 -7.79
C THR A 272 -15.45 3.20 -6.52
N PHE A 273 -14.13 3.00 -6.45
CA PHE A 273 -13.46 2.58 -5.22
C PHE A 273 -13.21 3.76 -4.29
N MET A 274 -12.97 3.47 -3.03
CA MET A 274 -12.78 4.46 -1.98
C MET A 274 -11.34 4.96 -1.95
N VAL A 275 -11.16 6.27 -1.85
CA VAL A 275 -9.87 6.92 -1.63
C VAL A 275 -9.71 7.35 -0.19
N ASP A 276 -10.76 7.90 0.43
CA ASP A 276 -10.76 8.18 1.86
C ASP A 276 -11.29 6.97 2.62
N LEU A 277 -10.37 6.17 3.13
CA LEU A 277 -10.70 4.92 3.81
C LEU A 277 -11.37 5.19 5.16
N SER A 278 -11.10 6.33 5.79
CA SER A 278 -11.75 6.76 7.04
C SER A 278 -13.22 7.06 6.79
N LEU A 279 -13.47 7.96 5.84
CA LEU A 279 -14.82 8.38 5.46
C LEU A 279 -15.61 7.19 4.93
N ALA A 280 -14.97 6.22 4.29
CA ALA A 280 -15.62 5.00 3.81
C ALA A 280 -16.32 4.18 4.91
N LEU A 281 -15.93 4.34 6.18
CA LEU A 281 -16.59 3.65 7.30
C LEU A 281 -17.94 4.27 7.67
N THR A 282 -18.17 5.55 7.34
CA THR A 282 -19.38 6.30 7.73
C THR A 282 -20.20 6.75 6.52
N ASP A 283 -19.54 7.18 5.45
CA ASP A 283 -20.13 7.59 4.18
C ASP A 283 -19.31 7.02 3.00
N PRO A 284 -19.58 5.76 2.61
CA PRO A 284 -18.91 5.11 1.48
C PRO A 284 -19.10 5.84 0.15
N GLU A 285 -20.19 6.58 -0.02
CA GLU A 285 -20.48 7.28 -1.27
C GLU A 285 -19.62 8.53 -1.39
N ALA A 286 -19.51 9.34 -0.34
CA ALA A 286 -18.63 10.51 -0.33
C ALA A 286 -17.15 10.12 -0.42
N ALA A 287 -16.76 8.97 0.13
CA ALA A 287 -15.39 8.47 0.13
C ALA A 287 -14.84 8.00 -1.24
N LYS A 288 -15.70 7.89 -2.26
CA LYS A 288 -15.30 7.41 -3.60
C LYS A 288 -14.31 8.35 -4.27
N ALA A 289 -13.37 7.77 -5.02
CA ALA A 289 -12.36 8.51 -5.76
C ALA A 289 -12.97 9.60 -6.67
N GLU A 290 -14.01 9.25 -7.43
CA GLU A 290 -14.69 10.19 -8.35
C GLU A 290 -15.36 11.36 -7.60
N ARG A 291 -15.93 11.11 -6.42
CA ARG A 291 -16.59 12.15 -5.60
C ARG A 291 -15.57 13.07 -4.97
N MET A 292 -14.53 12.51 -4.35
CA MET A 292 -13.42 13.29 -3.78
C MET A 292 -12.69 14.13 -4.85
N ALA A 293 -12.50 13.57 -6.04
CA ALA A 293 -11.87 14.28 -7.15
C ALA A 293 -12.74 15.44 -7.68
N SER A 294 -14.08 15.28 -7.69
CA SER A 294 -14.98 16.34 -8.14
C SER A 294 -14.99 17.55 -7.20
N GLY A 295 -14.82 17.34 -5.89
CA GLY A 295 -14.75 18.42 -4.90
C GLY A 295 -13.38 19.12 -4.79
N PHE A 296 -12.40 18.72 -5.60
CA PHE A 296 -11.04 19.24 -5.52
C PHE A 296 -10.97 20.77 -5.71
N GLY A 297 -11.59 21.28 -6.77
CA GLY A 297 -11.54 22.72 -7.08
C GLY A 297 -12.23 23.57 -6.03
N ASP A 298 -13.39 23.12 -5.55
CA ASP A 298 -14.15 23.81 -4.50
C ASP A 298 -13.34 23.86 -3.19
N MET A 299 -12.69 22.75 -2.82
CA MET A 299 -11.85 22.68 -1.63
C MET A 299 -10.61 23.55 -1.74
N ALA A 300 -9.94 23.56 -2.90
CA ALA A 300 -8.77 24.39 -3.13
C ALA A 300 -9.10 25.89 -3.00
N ALA A 301 -10.20 26.34 -3.61
CA ALA A 301 -10.66 27.72 -3.51
C ALA A 301 -11.04 28.11 -2.07
N PHE A 302 -11.69 27.21 -1.34
CA PHE A 302 -12.04 27.42 0.06
C PHE A 302 -10.81 27.56 0.96
N GLN A 303 -9.79 26.71 0.77
CA GLN A 303 -8.57 26.76 1.57
C GLN A 303 -7.76 28.02 1.32
N ASP A 304 -7.62 28.44 0.06
CA ASP A 304 -6.91 29.67 -0.27
C ASP A 304 -7.60 30.89 0.39
N MET A 305 -8.94 30.91 0.46
CA MET A 305 -9.69 31.96 1.16
C MET A 305 -9.39 31.99 2.67
N ILE A 306 -9.33 30.83 3.33
CA ILE A 306 -8.96 30.74 4.75
C ILE A 306 -7.55 31.29 4.95
N ASP A 307 -6.61 30.92 4.08
CA ASP A 307 -5.22 31.34 4.19
C ASP A 307 -5.09 32.87 4.03
N PHE A 308 -5.86 33.49 3.13
CA PHE A 308 -5.94 34.96 3.00
C PHE A 308 -6.49 35.63 4.25
N ASP A 309 -7.59 35.11 4.82
CA ASP A 309 -8.21 35.69 6.02
C ASP A 309 -7.28 35.61 7.25
N VAL A 310 -6.49 34.54 7.39
CA VAL A 310 -5.49 34.40 8.46
C VAL A 310 -4.35 35.41 8.28
N MET A 311 -3.86 35.60 7.05
CA MET A 311 -2.81 36.59 6.76
C MET A 311 -3.27 38.03 7.03
N ASP A 312 -4.53 38.35 6.74
CA ASP A 312 -5.11 39.67 7.02
C ASP A 312 -5.37 39.90 8.53
N ALA A 313 -5.64 38.83 9.29
CA ALA A 313 -5.87 38.90 10.73
C ALA A 313 -4.58 39.01 11.56
N GLU A 314 -3.45 38.47 11.08
CA GLU A 314 -2.17 38.52 11.83
C GLU A 314 -1.43 39.85 11.68
N GLY A 315 -1.69 40.64 10.63
CA GLY A 315 -1.08 41.96 10.41
C GLY A 315 0.46 41.93 10.28
N PRO A 316 1.09 42.95 9.69
CA PRO A 316 2.55 43.01 9.68
C PRO A 316 3.06 43.22 11.11
N LEU A 317 3.83 42.25 11.63
CA LEU A 317 4.59 42.44 12.87
C LEU A 317 5.50 43.67 12.73
N PRO A 318 5.52 44.58 13.73
CA PRO A 318 6.26 45.85 13.66
C PRO A 318 7.78 45.69 13.61
#